data_AF-A0A7C4TW31-F1
#
_entry.id   AF-A0A7C4TW31-F1
#
_cell.length_a   1.000
_cell.length_b   1.000
_cell.length_c   1.000
_cell.angle_alpha   90.00
_cell.angle_beta   90.00
_cell.angle_gamma   90.00
#
_symmetry.space_group_name_H-M   'P 1'
#
loop_
_entity.id
_entity.type
_entity.pdbx_description
1 polymer ?
#
loop_
_entity_poly.entity_id
_entity_poly.type
_entity_poly.pdbx_seq_one_letter_code
_entity_poly.pdbx_strand_id
1 'polypeptide(L)'
;MKRLALISCARSVRGEERLLEFAQWMGVATQRVVIGSQPAMDQLAHVLAGCSCVALSATTLAFLAEMLPPQALSTLVTSRWARMLVFTTARDGPCADLPSWLTGGTIARLAPPAAARDFQFPTGGRALSGGFAGLGFALKNAVTVSSFRVEPGGDADTREVLLADERPVFLSLRRGSCEVFLLSLSEIPAIRAPLSKSAGIEEQYDRIIPLLIFLRHCFPGMFWQGGAPTARLIIDDPLLERSYGFLDFDALAGSMRSAKYGTTVAFIPWNHWRTSPRRARPIFNDRSELSLCVHGCDHTKMEFDETDPGALQWMADTALGRMQRHQVRTGLAFDPVMVFPQGRFSSAALRALCNSGYLAAVNTTCFPTDAGAAQLAIADFLRPAITRFHGFPLFQRRYPRRLVDFAYDMFIGRPVLLVQHQDDFRNGYSKLEEFVAGLHRLDSRLTWPPLADQLMSSCLTRSLPGGATEVLFFTRRFSFTSTGPLPNRVTFLKDEPEASAIAGVEIDGSSVPFWVENGLLTFTRDLAPGRAVDIRIVAAPMLTGPAVRRDGLGHTVGVAARRSLSEVRDKLLSRHPRLLAAATGLAARMKATGGSDWEE
;
A
#
# COMPACT_ATOMS: atom_id res chain seq x y z
N MET A 1 23.47 2.78 -19.12
CA MET A 1 22.27 2.25 -18.43
C MET A 1 22.05 3.08 -17.18
N LYS A 2 20.85 3.62 -16.94
CA LYS A 2 20.60 4.36 -15.69
C LYS A 2 20.55 3.35 -14.55
N ARG A 3 21.50 3.43 -13.64
CA ARG A 3 21.62 2.61 -12.43
C ARG A 3 21.99 3.51 -11.27
N LEU A 4 21.64 3.11 -10.06
CA LEU A 4 22.11 3.75 -8.84
C LEU A 4 23.49 3.21 -8.51
N ALA A 5 24.52 4.05 -8.61
CA ALA A 5 25.85 3.71 -8.15
C ALA A 5 26.00 4.16 -6.69
N LEU A 6 26.17 3.21 -5.77
CA LEU A 6 26.50 3.49 -4.38
C LEU A 6 28.02 3.49 -4.24
N ILE A 7 28.58 4.60 -3.77
CA ILE A 7 29.99 4.68 -3.39
C ILE A 7 30.10 4.38 -1.89
N SER A 8 30.98 3.44 -1.54
CA SER A 8 31.24 3.01 -0.17
C SER A 8 32.71 3.14 0.20
N CYS A 9 32.98 3.47 1.46
CA CYS A 9 34.30 3.32 2.08
C CYS A 9 34.25 2.31 3.22
N ALA A 10 35.40 1.82 3.69
CA ALA A 10 35.46 0.85 4.80
C ALA A 10 34.84 1.37 6.12
N ARG A 11 34.69 2.70 6.27
CA ARG A 11 34.14 3.35 7.48
C ARG A 11 32.60 3.39 7.52
N SER A 12 31.91 3.10 6.41
CA SER A 12 30.45 3.20 6.31
C SER A 12 29.88 2.06 5.48
N VAL A 13 29.21 1.10 6.13
CA VAL A 13 28.79 -0.14 5.46
C VAL A 13 27.29 -0.40 5.63
N ARG A 14 26.77 -0.31 6.86
CA ARG A 14 25.41 -0.81 7.16
C ARG A 14 24.28 0.03 6.55
N GLY A 15 24.32 1.36 6.69
CA GLY A 15 23.28 2.23 6.13
C GLY A 15 23.27 2.22 4.59
N GLU A 16 24.46 2.15 4.02
CA GLU A 16 24.69 2.04 2.57
C GLU A 16 24.14 0.73 1.98
N GLU A 17 24.38 -0.41 2.64
CA GLU A 17 23.80 -1.70 2.23
C GLU A 17 22.27 -1.70 2.29
N ARG A 18 21.69 -1.11 3.34
CA ARG A 18 20.22 -0.98 3.43
C ARG A 18 19.65 -0.11 2.32
N LEU A 19 20.34 0.95 1.91
CA LEU A 19 19.89 1.80 0.79
C LEU A 19 19.91 1.02 -0.53
N LEU A 20 20.94 0.20 -0.76
CA LEU A 20 20.99 -0.68 -1.92
C LEU A 20 19.85 -1.69 -1.91
N GLU A 21 19.62 -2.35 -0.78
CA GLU A 21 18.53 -3.32 -0.63
C GLU A 21 17.17 -2.66 -0.90
N PHE A 22 16.95 -1.45 -0.36
CA PHE A 22 15.74 -0.66 -0.61
C PHE A 22 15.58 -0.33 -2.10
N ALA A 23 16.62 0.16 -2.76
CA ALA A 23 16.58 0.51 -4.19
C ALA A 23 16.31 -0.72 -5.07
N GLN A 24 16.95 -1.85 -4.79
CA GLN A 24 16.71 -3.12 -5.49
C GLN A 24 15.28 -3.60 -5.32
N TRP A 25 14.75 -3.55 -4.09
CA TRP A 25 13.36 -3.89 -3.80
C TRP A 25 12.39 -3.01 -4.60
N MET A 26 12.72 -1.72 -4.78
CA MET A 26 11.93 -0.80 -5.60
C MET A 26 12.19 -0.91 -7.11
N GLY A 27 12.91 -1.93 -7.55
CA GLY A 27 13.11 -2.27 -8.96
C GLY A 27 14.25 -1.49 -9.62
N VAL A 28 15.02 -0.70 -8.88
CA VAL A 28 16.14 0.07 -9.41
C VAL A 28 17.37 -0.81 -9.52
N ALA A 29 17.99 -0.87 -10.70
CA ALA A 29 19.28 -1.52 -10.89
C ALA A 29 20.36 -0.77 -10.11
N THR A 30 21.16 -1.51 -9.34
CA THR A 30 22.19 -0.93 -8.47
C THR A 30 23.59 -1.46 -8.76
N GLN A 31 24.61 -0.67 -8.46
CA GLN A 31 26.00 -1.08 -8.46
C GLN A 31 26.70 -0.53 -7.20
N ARG A 32 27.47 -1.36 -6.51
CA ARG A 32 28.33 -0.91 -5.40
C ARG A 32 29.75 -0.67 -5.91
N VAL A 33 30.33 0.44 -5.51
CA VAL A 33 31.72 0.80 -5.79
C VAL A 33 32.41 1.03 -4.45
N VAL A 34 33.32 0.12 -4.08
CA VAL A 34 34.08 0.22 -2.84
C VAL A 34 35.39 0.96 -3.12
N ILE A 35 35.64 2.02 -2.36
CA ILE A 35 36.85 2.82 -2.47
C ILE A 35 37.86 2.38 -1.41
N GLY A 36 39.08 2.08 -1.85
CA GLY A 36 40.23 1.73 -1.01
C GLY A 36 40.95 2.95 -0.42
N SER A 37 42.11 2.72 0.19
CA SER A 37 42.94 3.74 0.82
C SER A 37 43.62 4.72 -0.15
N GLN A 38 43.61 4.46 -1.45
CA GLN A 38 44.06 5.37 -2.50
C GLN A 38 43.11 5.29 -3.71
N PRO A 39 42.00 6.05 -3.73
CA PRO A 39 41.14 6.13 -4.90
C PRO A 39 41.89 6.76 -6.08
N ALA A 40 42.06 6.01 -7.17
CA ALA A 40 42.46 6.60 -8.44
C ALA A 40 41.24 7.30 -9.07
N MET A 41 41.35 8.61 -9.31
CA MET A 41 40.29 9.42 -9.92
C MET A 41 39.80 8.87 -11.26
N ASP A 42 40.72 8.41 -12.10
CA ASP A 42 40.40 7.82 -13.40
C ASP A 42 39.64 6.50 -13.25
N GLN A 43 39.96 5.72 -12.20
CA GLN A 43 39.26 4.48 -11.90
C GLN A 43 37.84 4.76 -11.40
N LEU A 44 37.64 5.76 -10.54
CA LEU A 44 36.30 6.16 -10.09
C LEU A 44 35.47 6.71 -11.25
N ALA A 45 36.05 7.57 -12.08
CA ALA A 45 35.40 8.12 -13.27
C ALA A 45 35.05 7.02 -14.30
N HIS A 46 35.94 6.04 -14.50
CA HIS A 46 35.72 4.91 -15.40
C HIS A 46 34.63 3.96 -14.86
N VAL A 47 34.67 3.60 -13.58
CA VAL A 47 33.68 2.71 -12.96
C VAL A 47 32.29 3.35 -12.92
N LEU A 48 32.23 4.67 -12.73
CA LEU A 48 30.99 5.45 -12.74
C LEU A 48 30.57 5.89 -14.15
N ALA A 49 31.34 5.57 -15.19
CA ALA A 49 31.00 5.91 -16.56
C ALA A 49 29.61 5.32 -16.92
N GLY A 50 28.72 6.19 -17.39
CA GLY A 50 27.35 5.83 -17.73
C GLY A 50 26.38 5.72 -16.55
N CYS A 51 26.82 5.99 -15.30
CA CYS A 51 25.92 6.13 -14.16
C CYS A 51 25.33 7.55 -14.13
N SER A 52 24.00 7.65 -14.18
CA SER A 52 23.31 8.96 -14.15
C SER A 52 22.97 9.42 -12.73
N CYS A 53 23.16 8.56 -11.73
CA CYS A 53 22.80 8.83 -10.35
C CYS A 53 23.79 8.12 -9.40
N VAL A 54 24.36 8.89 -8.48
CA VAL A 54 25.29 8.41 -7.46
C VAL A 54 24.67 8.61 -6.08
N ALA A 55 24.90 7.68 -5.16
CA ALA A 55 24.56 7.82 -3.75
C ALA A 55 25.77 7.52 -2.87
N LEU A 56 25.90 8.24 -1.77
CA LEU A 56 26.93 8.01 -0.74
C LEU A 56 26.51 8.61 0.60
N SER A 57 27.06 8.08 1.68
CA SER A 57 26.89 8.67 3.00
C SER A 57 27.74 9.95 3.15
N ALA A 58 27.36 10.82 4.09
CA ALA A 58 28.18 11.97 4.47
C ALA A 58 29.58 11.53 4.94
N THR A 59 29.69 10.42 5.67
CA THR A 59 30.95 9.80 6.07
C THR A 59 31.83 9.41 4.88
N THR A 60 31.25 8.75 3.86
CA THR A 60 31.98 8.37 2.64
C THR A 60 32.38 9.60 1.82
N LEU A 61 31.55 10.64 1.78
CA LEU A 61 31.90 11.89 1.11
C LEU A 61 33.03 12.64 1.82
N ALA A 62 33.03 12.68 3.15
CA ALA A 62 34.14 13.26 3.92
C ALA A 62 35.45 12.49 3.69
N PHE A 63 35.39 11.16 3.66
CA PHE A 63 36.56 10.34 3.29
C PHE A 63 37.08 10.66 1.88
N LEU A 64 36.19 10.85 0.90
CA LEU A 64 36.59 11.28 -0.45
C LEU A 64 37.25 12.67 -0.45
N ALA A 65 36.75 13.60 0.37
CA ALA A 65 37.31 14.95 0.49
C ALA A 65 38.70 14.95 1.17
N GLU A 66 38.97 14.01 2.07
CA GLU A 66 40.31 13.79 2.64
C GLU A 66 41.31 13.27 1.59
N MET A 67 40.83 12.43 0.65
CA MET A 67 41.69 11.69 -0.26
C MET A 67 41.91 12.36 -1.62
N LEU A 68 41.03 13.29 -2.02
CA LEU A 68 41.04 13.90 -3.35
C LEU A 68 41.29 15.41 -3.29
N PRO A 69 42.00 15.99 -4.28
CA PRO A 69 42.10 17.44 -4.39
C PRO A 69 40.70 18.10 -4.49
N PRO A 70 40.43 19.22 -3.80
CA PRO A 70 39.12 19.86 -3.80
C PRO A 70 38.56 20.17 -5.20
N GLN A 71 39.43 20.55 -6.13
CA GLN A 71 39.06 20.82 -7.52
C GLN A 71 38.62 19.55 -8.28
N ALA A 72 39.27 18.42 -8.01
CA ALA A 72 38.94 17.14 -8.63
C ALA A 72 37.56 16.64 -8.16
N LEU A 73 37.32 16.69 -6.85
CA LEU A 73 36.04 16.30 -6.27
C LEU A 73 34.91 17.28 -6.69
N SER A 74 35.18 18.58 -6.73
CA SER A 74 34.24 19.56 -7.27
C SER A 74 33.90 19.25 -8.73
N THR A 75 34.88 18.92 -9.57
CA THR A 75 34.64 18.59 -10.99
C THR A 75 33.78 17.33 -11.16
N LEU A 76 33.95 16.32 -10.29
CA LEU A 76 33.09 15.14 -10.28
C LEU A 76 31.63 15.52 -10.01
N VAL A 77 31.41 16.30 -8.95
CA VAL A 77 30.07 16.74 -8.56
C VAL A 77 29.47 17.64 -9.64
N THR A 78 30.17 18.68 -10.10
CA THR A 78 29.57 19.72 -10.96
C THR A 78 29.39 19.32 -12.42
N SER A 79 30.20 18.38 -12.92
CA SER A 79 30.36 18.18 -14.37
C SER A 79 30.24 16.73 -14.83
N ARG A 80 30.27 15.73 -13.93
CA ARG A 80 30.24 14.31 -14.32
C ARG A 80 28.96 13.59 -13.90
N TRP A 81 28.34 13.99 -12.80
CA TRP A 81 27.13 13.33 -12.31
C TRP A 81 25.89 14.15 -12.62
N ALA A 82 24.88 13.51 -13.22
CA ALA A 82 23.60 14.18 -13.44
C ALA A 82 22.83 14.36 -12.12
N ARG A 83 22.91 13.38 -11.22
CA ARG A 83 22.27 13.41 -9.90
C ARG A 83 23.14 12.78 -8.82
N MET A 84 23.05 13.32 -7.61
CA MET A 84 23.76 12.79 -6.45
C MET A 84 22.88 12.82 -5.20
N LEU A 85 22.85 11.74 -4.43
CA LEU A 85 22.30 11.69 -3.07
C LEU A 85 23.43 11.62 -2.06
N VAL A 86 23.44 12.60 -1.15
CA VAL A 86 24.22 12.53 0.09
C VAL A 86 23.25 12.33 1.23
N PHE A 87 23.35 11.18 1.88
CA PHE A 87 22.52 10.88 3.04
C PHE A 87 23.34 10.85 4.32
N THR A 88 22.69 11.19 5.42
CA THR A 88 23.30 11.11 6.75
C THR A 88 22.30 10.57 7.77
N THR A 89 22.82 9.86 8.77
CA THR A 89 22.05 9.37 9.90
C THR A 89 22.44 10.07 11.20
N ALA A 90 21.56 10.06 12.20
CA ALA A 90 21.89 10.57 13.53
C ALA A 90 23.10 9.90 14.21
N ARG A 91 23.57 8.77 13.67
CA ARG A 91 24.76 8.04 14.15
C ARG A 91 26.05 8.43 13.43
N ASP A 92 25.97 9.22 12.36
CA ASP A 92 27.15 9.62 11.61
C ASP A 92 27.96 10.67 12.40
N GLY A 93 29.29 10.59 12.28
CA GLY A 93 30.20 11.54 12.93
C GLY A 93 30.06 12.97 12.36
N PRO A 94 30.65 13.98 13.03
CA PRO A 94 30.44 15.38 12.67
C PRO A 94 31.06 15.71 11.31
N CYS A 95 30.23 15.78 10.27
CA CYS A 95 30.55 16.38 8.98
C CYS A 95 29.78 17.70 8.81
N ALA A 96 29.84 18.57 9.83
CA ALA A 96 28.97 19.75 9.92
C ALA A 96 29.11 20.70 8.73
N ASP A 97 30.33 20.89 8.21
CA ASP A 97 30.63 21.88 7.15
C ASP A 97 30.58 21.30 5.72
N LEU A 98 30.44 19.98 5.60
CA LEU A 98 30.41 19.29 4.30
C LEU A 98 29.26 19.76 3.39
N PRO A 99 28.03 20.03 3.90
CA PRO A 99 26.97 20.61 3.09
C PRO A 99 27.34 21.97 2.49
N SER A 100 28.09 22.83 3.21
CA SER A 100 28.46 24.16 2.71
C SER A 100 29.41 24.05 1.53
N TRP A 101 30.47 23.25 1.66
CA TRP A 101 31.38 23.00 0.55
C TRP A 101 30.65 22.40 -0.66
N LEU A 102 29.80 21.40 -0.44
CA LEU A 102 29.11 20.69 -1.52
C LEU A 102 28.12 21.58 -2.28
N THR A 103 27.45 22.47 -1.56
CA THR A 103 26.39 23.34 -2.10
C THR A 103 26.90 24.72 -2.49
N GLY A 104 28.17 25.04 -2.24
CA GLY A 104 28.74 26.35 -2.49
C GLY A 104 28.20 27.44 -1.56
N GLY A 105 27.90 27.08 -0.31
CA GLY A 105 27.45 28.00 0.74
C GLY A 105 25.93 28.10 0.90
N THR A 106 25.13 27.57 -0.03
CA THR A 106 23.65 27.63 0.08
C THR A 106 23.14 26.92 1.34
N ILE A 107 23.75 25.78 1.69
CA ILE A 107 23.46 25.05 2.92
C ILE A 107 24.63 25.23 3.87
N ALA A 108 24.44 26.06 4.90
CA ALA A 108 25.48 26.49 5.82
C ALA A 108 26.17 25.33 6.55
N ARG A 109 25.35 24.43 7.09
CA ARG A 109 25.81 23.29 7.90
C ARG A 109 24.68 22.31 8.19
N LEU A 110 25.08 21.14 8.66
CA LEU A 110 24.19 20.21 9.35
C LEU A 110 24.07 20.61 10.83
N ALA A 111 22.84 20.86 11.29
CA ALA A 111 22.54 21.09 12.70
C ALA A 111 22.65 19.78 13.50
N PRO A 112 22.98 19.84 14.81
CA PRO A 112 23.01 18.66 15.67
C PRO A 112 21.68 17.88 15.65
N PRO A 113 21.71 16.55 15.82
CA PRO A 113 20.50 15.76 15.88
C PRO A 113 19.58 16.22 17.02
N ALA A 114 18.30 16.41 16.72
CA ALA A 114 17.27 16.77 17.68
C ALA A 114 16.10 15.79 17.58
N ALA A 115 15.34 15.64 18.66
CA ALA A 115 14.09 14.90 18.62
C ALA A 115 13.08 15.68 17.77
N ALA A 116 12.48 15.02 16.79
CA ALA A 116 11.44 15.55 15.93
C ALA A 116 10.24 14.61 15.90
N ARG A 117 9.04 15.17 15.77
CA ARG A 117 7.79 14.39 15.75
C ARG A 117 6.90 14.74 14.58
N ASP A 118 6.88 16.01 14.19
CA ASP A 118 6.00 16.53 13.17
C ASP A 118 6.77 16.69 11.86
N PHE A 119 6.23 16.11 10.80
CA PHE A 119 6.84 16.10 9.49
C PHE A 119 5.90 16.73 8.47
N GLN A 120 6.45 17.55 7.57
CA GLN A 120 5.67 18.27 6.58
C GLN A 120 6.35 18.26 5.22
N PHE A 121 5.55 18.12 4.17
CA PHE A 121 6.00 18.26 2.78
C PHE A 121 5.63 19.65 2.28
N PRO A 122 6.59 20.59 2.14
CA PRO A 122 6.29 21.94 1.68
C PRO A 122 5.68 21.95 0.28
N THR A 123 4.79 22.91 0.00
CA THR A 123 4.20 23.07 -1.33
C THR A 123 5.24 23.44 -2.39
N GLY A 124 6.31 24.15 -2.01
CA GLY A 124 7.44 24.47 -2.88
C GLY A 124 8.19 23.24 -3.40
N GLY A 125 8.13 22.12 -2.68
CA GLY A 125 8.73 20.83 -3.07
C GLY A 125 7.87 19.98 -4.02
N ARG A 126 6.71 20.47 -4.49
CA ARG A 126 5.71 19.66 -5.25
C ARG A 126 6.27 18.95 -6.48
N ALA A 127 7.25 19.55 -7.17
CA ALA A 127 7.88 18.92 -8.33
C ALA A 127 8.52 17.55 -7.99
N LEU A 128 8.91 17.35 -6.73
CA LEU A 128 9.51 16.12 -6.22
C LEU A 128 8.51 15.30 -5.41
N SER A 129 7.83 15.91 -4.44
CA SER A 129 6.94 15.22 -3.50
C SER A 129 5.55 14.90 -4.07
N GLY A 130 5.17 15.51 -5.20
CA GLY A 130 3.94 15.18 -5.92
C GLY A 130 2.69 15.29 -5.05
N GLY A 131 1.96 14.18 -4.91
CA GLY A 131 0.74 14.09 -4.10
C GLY A 131 0.95 14.34 -2.60
N PHE A 132 2.19 14.26 -2.09
CA PHE A 132 2.48 14.58 -0.69
C PHE A 132 2.53 16.09 -0.42
N ALA A 133 2.75 16.93 -1.43
CA ALA A 133 3.00 18.35 -1.24
C ALA A 133 1.81 19.09 -0.59
N GLY A 134 2.08 19.76 0.53
CA GLY A 134 1.10 20.42 1.38
C GLY A 134 0.49 19.52 2.45
N LEU A 135 0.92 18.26 2.56
CA LEU A 135 0.51 17.34 3.63
C LEU A 135 1.56 17.27 4.73
N GLY A 136 1.14 16.83 5.91
CA GLY A 136 2.01 16.51 7.03
C GLY A 136 1.53 15.30 7.80
N PHE A 137 2.40 14.79 8.67
CA PHE A 137 2.12 13.68 9.56
C PHE A 137 2.91 13.84 10.86
N ALA A 138 2.35 13.29 11.94
CA ALA A 138 3.03 13.17 13.22
C ALA A 138 3.30 11.69 13.52
N LEU A 139 4.49 11.41 14.05
CA LEU A 139 4.84 10.08 14.56
C LEU A 139 4.27 9.88 15.97
N LYS A 140 4.03 8.62 16.38
CA LYS A 140 3.65 8.33 17.78
C LYS A 140 4.80 8.65 18.72
N ASN A 141 6.02 8.25 18.33
CA ASN A 141 7.25 8.49 19.08
C ASN A 141 8.17 9.44 18.30
N ALA A 142 8.77 10.40 19.01
CA ALA A 142 9.76 11.28 18.40
C ALA A 142 11.00 10.50 17.95
N VAL A 143 11.59 10.92 16.84
CA VAL A 143 12.81 10.35 16.27
C VAL A 143 13.92 11.39 16.27
N THR A 144 15.15 10.93 16.46
CA THR A 144 16.32 11.83 16.44
C THR A 144 16.81 12.01 15.02
N VAL A 145 16.76 13.24 14.49
CA VAL A 145 17.19 13.59 13.14
C VAL A 145 18.00 14.88 13.13
N SER A 146 18.98 14.98 12.24
CA SER A 146 19.68 16.24 12.00
C SER A 146 18.91 17.05 10.96
N SER A 147 19.06 18.37 10.98
CA SER A 147 18.43 19.25 9.98
C SER A 147 19.48 20.10 9.28
N PHE A 148 19.18 20.50 8.04
CA PHE A 148 20.03 21.35 7.24
C PHE A 148 19.69 22.82 7.51
N ARG A 149 20.71 23.63 7.78
CA ARG A 149 20.54 25.08 7.89
C ARG A 149 20.71 25.71 6.51
N VAL A 150 19.61 26.22 5.97
CA VAL A 150 19.61 26.99 4.71
C VAL A 150 20.00 28.44 5.03
N GLU A 151 20.93 29.03 4.26
CA GLU A 151 21.30 30.44 4.44
C GLU A 151 20.19 31.39 3.92
N PRO A 152 19.92 32.52 4.62
CA PRO A 152 18.99 33.54 4.14
C PRO A 152 19.44 34.10 2.79
N GLY A 153 18.53 34.16 1.81
CA GLY A 153 18.87 34.56 0.44
C GLY A 153 19.53 33.45 -0.40
N GLY A 154 19.44 32.19 0.05
CA GLY A 154 19.88 31.03 -0.70
C GLY A 154 19.30 30.96 -2.12
N ASP A 155 19.96 30.18 -2.97
CA ASP A 155 19.61 30.02 -4.38
C ASP A 155 18.12 29.68 -4.57
N ALA A 156 17.45 30.41 -5.46
CA ALA A 156 16.05 30.21 -5.83
C ALA A 156 15.76 28.78 -6.33
N ASP A 157 16.78 28.05 -6.76
CA ASP A 157 16.69 26.64 -7.17
C ASP A 157 16.67 25.62 -6.02
N THR A 158 16.83 26.07 -4.76
CA THR A 158 16.76 25.20 -3.58
C THR A 158 15.32 24.81 -3.29
N ARG A 159 15.05 23.51 -3.23
CA ARG A 159 13.72 22.94 -2.97
C ARG A 159 13.72 22.15 -1.68
N GLU A 160 12.92 22.60 -0.74
CA GLU A 160 12.64 21.86 0.49
C GLU A 160 11.56 20.79 0.24
N VAL A 161 11.91 19.53 0.49
CA VAL A 161 11.05 18.39 0.16
C VAL A 161 10.38 17.83 1.41
N LEU A 162 11.11 17.72 2.51
CA LEU A 162 10.59 17.29 3.82
C LEU A 162 11.19 18.15 4.93
N LEU A 163 10.32 18.65 5.80
CA LEU A 163 10.66 19.32 7.03
C LEU A 163 10.37 18.39 8.21
N ALA A 164 11.22 18.44 9.24
CA ALA A 164 10.97 17.87 10.56
C ALA A 164 10.96 19.03 11.57
N ASP A 165 9.84 19.22 12.27
CA ASP A 165 9.58 20.34 13.18
C ASP A 165 9.99 21.70 12.55
N GLU A 166 9.48 21.99 11.35
CA GLU A 166 9.76 23.20 10.55
C GLU A 166 11.21 23.35 10.06
N ARG A 167 12.05 22.30 10.19
CA ARG A 167 13.45 22.34 9.76
C ARG A 167 13.73 21.38 8.63
N PRO A 168 14.46 21.77 7.58
CA PRO A 168 14.68 20.88 6.45
C PRO A 168 15.49 19.64 6.78
N VAL A 169 14.97 18.47 6.41
CA VAL A 169 15.65 17.18 6.53
C VAL A 169 15.80 16.48 5.18
N PHE A 170 15.09 16.93 4.15
CA PHE A 170 15.28 16.50 2.77
C PHE A 170 15.19 17.69 1.82
N LEU A 171 16.26 17.92 1.05
CA LEU A 171 16.42 19.06 0.15
C LEU A 171 16.93 18.59 -1.23
N SER A 172 16.61 19.36 -2.27
CA SER A 172 17.25 19.27 -3.59
C SER A 172 17.71 20.66 -4.05
N LEU A 173 18.89 20.74 -4.66
CA LEU A 173 19.40 21.96 -5.29
C LEU A 173 20.28 21.62 -6.51
N ARG A 174 20.62 22.63 -7.32
CA ARG A 174 21.54 22.46 -8.45
C ARG A 174 22.95 22.92 -8.10
N ARG A 175 23.95 22.15 -8.54
CA ARG A 175 25.37 22.52 -8.47
C ARG A 175 26.02 22.19 -9.81
N GLY A 176 26.22 23.21 -10.65
CA GLY A 176 26.61 23.01 -12.05
C GLY A 176 25.54 22.21 -12.80
N SER A 177 25.92 21.13 -13.48
CA SER A 177 24.96 20.25 -14.16
C SER A 177 24.28 19.23 -13.24
N CYS A 178 24.74 19.10 -11.99
CA CYS A 178 24.26 18.07 -11.07
C CYS A 178 23.08 18.55 -10.21
N GLU A 179 22.08 17.70 -10.07
CA GLU A 179 21.04 17.84 -9.06
C GLU A 179 21.47 17.11 -7.78
N VAL A 180 21.71 17.86 -6.71
CA VAL A 180 22.20 17.35 -5.43
C VAL A 180 21.02 17.22 -4.47
N PHE A 181 20.86 16.02 -3.93
CA PHE A 181 19.90 15.68 -2.89
C PHE A 181 20.63 15.52 -1.56
N LEU A 182 20.15 16.23 -0.54
CA LEU A 182 20.63 16.12 0.83
C LEU A 182 19.54 15.53 1.70
N LEU A 183 19.80 14.39 2.34
CA LEU A 183 18.81 13.66 3.12
C LEU A 183 19.36 13.31 4.51
N SER A 184 18.71 13.79 5.55
CA SER A 184 18.97 13.37 6.93
C SER A 184 17.85 12.48 7.43
N LEU A 185 18.22 11.35 8.01
CA LEU A 185 17.31 10.34 8.55
C LEU A 185 17.76 9.94 9.96
N SER A 186 16.87 9.38 10.77
CA SER A 186 17.31 8.77 12.02
C SER A 186 18.09 7.48 11.77
N GLU A 187 17.68 6.71 10.75
CA GLU A 187 18.41 5.59 10.17
C GLU A 187 17.84 5.23 8.79
N ILE A 188 18.63 4.55 7.96
CA ILE A 188 18.11 3.92 6.73
C ILE A 188 17.26 2.70 7.12
N PRO A 189 16.01 2.59 6.64
CA PRO A 189 15.11 1.51 7.04
C PRO A 189 15.62 0.17 6.50
N ALA A 190 15.67 -0.85 7.35
CA ALA A 190 15.90 -2.22 6.90
C ALA A 190 14.57 -2.78 6.39
N ILE A 191 14.44 -3.04 5.08
CA ILE A 191 13.14 -3.45 4.51
C ILE A 191 12.64 -4.79 5.07
N ARG A 192 13.54 -5.62 5.62
CA ARG A 192 13.22 -6.88 6.30
C ARG A 192 12.90 -6.71 7.79
N ALA A 193 12.97 -5.48 8.32
CA ALA A 193 12.60 -5.24 9.70
C ALA A 193 11.13 -5.59 9.91
N PRO A 194 10.81 -6.36 10.97
CA PRO A 194 9.44 -6.75 11.24
C PRO A 194 8.60 -5.53 11.65
N LEU A 195 7.34 -5.55 11.25
CA LEU A 195 6.31 -4.63 11.70
C LEU A 195 5.35 -5.34 12.64
N SER A 196 4.59 -4.56 13.40
CA SER A 196 3.58 -5.08 14.32
C SER A 196 2.26 -4.35 14.14
N LYS A 197 1.19 -4.90 14.72
CA LYS A 197 -0.13 -4.26 14.68
C LYS A 197 -0.15 -2.89 15.37
N SER A 198 0.61 -2.69 16.44
CA SER A 198 0.66 -1.43 17.20
C SER A 198 1.60 -0.39 16.59
N ALA A 199 2.62 -0.82 15.85
CA ALA A 199 3.57 0.01 15.11
C ALA A 199 3.60 -0.42 13.64
N GLY A 200 2.69 0.17 12.86
CA GLY A 200 2.55 -0.04 11.43
C GLY A 200 3.59 0.71 10.59
N ILE A 201 3.37 0.73 9.27
CA ILE A 201 4.26 1.38 8.30
C ILE A 201 4.33 2.91 8.49
N GLU A 202 3.29 3.49 9.09
CA GLU A 202 3.14 4.92 9.36
C GLU A 202 4.25 5.45 10.27
N GLU A 203 4.75 4.62 11.19
CA GLU A 203 5.88 4.94 12.07
C GLU A 203 7.23 4.93 11.34
N GLN A 204 7.25 4.64 10.05
CA GLN A 204 8.45 4.63 9.20
C GLN A 204 8.37 5.67 8.07
N TYR A 205 7.33 6.51 8.03
CA TYR A 205 7.11 7.46 6.93
C TYR A 205 8.23 8.48 6.76
N ASP A 206 8.83 8.95 7.86
CA ASP A 206 9.99 9.86 7.87
C ASP A 206 11.21 9.25 7.15
N ARG A 207 11.35 7.93 7.19
CA ARG A 207 12.48 7.19 6.59
C ARG A 207 12.18 6.70 5.18
N ILE A 208 10.94 6.25 4.94
CA ILE A 208 10.56 5.57 3.70
C ILE A 208 10.19 6.57 2.61
N ILE A 209 9.36 7.57 2.91
CA ILE A 209 8.81 8.48 1.89
C ILE A 209 9.92 9.27 1.19
N PRO A 210 10.93 9.85 1.88
CA PRO A 210 12.03 10.54 1.20
C PRO A 210 12.81 9.67 0.23
N LEU A 211 13.08 8.41 0.59
CA LEU A 211 13.77 7.45 -0.28
C LEU A 211 12.91 7.09 -1.50
N LEU A 212 11.61 6.90 -1.30
CA LEU A 212 10.66 6.66 -2.38
C LEU A 212 10.60 7.85 -3.37
N ILE A 213 10.51 9.08 -2.86
CA ILE A 213 10.52 10.31 -3.67
C ILE A 213 11.81 10.39 -4.48
N PHE A 214 12.97 10.22 -3.84
CA PHE A 214 14.27 10.25 -4.50
C PHE A 214 14.36 9.22 -5.63
N LEU A 215 14.03 7.95 -5.35
CA LEU A 215 14.17 6.88 -6.34
C LEU A 215 13.21 7.08 -7.52
N ARG A 216 11.95 7.47 -7.26
CA ARG A 216 10.97 7.72 -8.33
C ARG A 216 11.40 8.86 -9.25
N HIS A 217 11.95 9.93 -8.69
CA HIS A 217 12.45 11.08 -9.45
C HIS A 217 13.69 10.73 -10.27
N CYS A 218 14.63 9.99 -9.69
CA CYS A 218 15.90 9.67 -10.35
C CYS A 218 15.76 8.59 -11.43
N PHE A 219 14.81 7.65 -11.26
CA PHE A 219 14.65 6.47 -12.10
C PHE A 219 13.21 6.36 -12.68
N PRO A 220 12.72 7.38 -13.42
CA PRO A 220 11.38 7.34 -13.99
C PRO A 220 11.25 6.16 -14.96
N GLY A 221 10.17 5.39 -14.82
CA GLY A 221 9.90 4.19 -15.61
C GLY A 221 10.70 2.95 -15.19
N MET A 222 11.88 3.08 -14.57
CA MET A 222 12.67 1.92 -14.11
C MET A 222 12.36 1.51 -12.66
N PHE A 223 11.92 2.47 -11.84
CA PHE A 223 11.32 2.22 -10.54
C PHE A 223 9.95 1.55 -10.72
N TRP A 224 9.57 0.64 -9.82
CA TRP A 224 8.24 0.03 -9.84
C TRP A 224 7.13 1.07 -9.66
N GLN A 225 6.25 1.21 -10.64
CA GLN A 225 5.17 2.20 -10.63
C GLN A 225 3.80 1.55 -10.77
N GLY A 226 2.85 1.97 -9.94
CA GLY A 226 1.45 1.61 -10.11
C GLY A 226 0.83 2.23 -11.36
N GLY A 227 -0.31 1.66 -11.78
CA GLY A 227 -1.15 2.23 -12.84
C GLY A 227 -1.86 3.52 -12.42
N ALA A 228 -2.93 3.87 -13.14
CA ALA A 228 -3.79 4.98 -12.74
C ALA A 228 -4.37 4.73 -11.34
N PRO A 229 -4.39 5.74 -10.45
CA PRO A 229 -4.89 5.55 -9.10
C PRO A 229 -6.39 5.29 -9.13
N THR A 230 -6.83 4.43 -8.23
CA THR A 230 -8.22 4.02 -8.08
C THR A 230 -8.63 4.14 -6.62
N ALA A 231 -9.90 4.40 -6.36
CA ALA A 231 -10.46 4.45 -5.01
C ALA A 231 -11.80 3.71 -4.88
N ARG A 232 -12.10 3.22 -3.67
CA ARG A 232 -13.39 2.62 -3.33
C ARG A 232 -13.77 2.88 -1.88
N LEU A 233 -15.01 3.32 -1.66
CA LEU A 233 -15.61 3.29 -0.33
C LEU A 233 -16.19 1.91 -0.05
N ILE A 234 -15.88 1.32 1.10
CA ILE A 234 -16.44 0.05 1.56
C ILE A 234 -17.27 0.33 2.81
N ILE A 235 -18.56 -0.01 2.77
CA ILE A 235 -19.47 0.14 3.91
C ILE A 235 -19.78 -1.25 4.48
N ASP A 236 -19.43 -1.45 5.74
CA ASP A 236 -19.59 -2.74 6.43
C ASP A 236 -20.97 -2.88 7.08
N ASP A 237 -21.49 -4.10 7.01
CA ASP A 237 -22.70 -4.60 7.68
C ASP A 237 -24.09 -4.24 7.13
N PRO A 238 -24.33 -3.27 6.22
CA PRO A 238 -25.70 -2.82 6.02
C PRO A 238 -26.54 -3.90 5.34
N LEU A 239 -27.78 -4.02 5.81
CA LEU A 239 -28.81 -4.72 5.04
C LEU A 239 -29.13 -3.93 3.77
N LEU A 240 -29.58 -4.64 2.73
CA LEU A 240 -29.99 -4.03 1.46
C LEU A 240 -31.45 -3.53 1.56
N GLU A 241 -31.67 -2.57 2.45
CA GLU A 241 -32.92 -1.84 2.64
C GLU A 241 -32.67 -0.35 2.44
N ARG A 242 -33.69 0.43 2.07
CA ARG A 242 -33.54 1.87 1.75
C ARG A 242 -32.75 2.65 2.81
N SER A 243 -32.98 2.34 4.09
CA SER A 243 -32.26 2.91 5.22
C SER A 243 -31.82 1.81 6.20
N TYR A 244 -30.60 1.90 6.73
CA TYR A 244 -30.06 1.03 7.77
C TYR A 244 -29.28 1.86 8.78
N GLY A 245 -29.80 2.01 10.01
CA GLY A 245 -29.18 2.91 11.00
C GLY A 245 -29.18 4.36 10.48
N PHE A 246 -28.01 5.01 10.36
CA PHE A 246 -27.88 6.34 9.75
C PHE A 246 -27.55 6.32 8.26
N LEU A 247 -27.38 5.14 7.67
CA LEU A 247 -27.20 5.00 6.23
C LEU A 247 -28.54 5.10 5.51
N ASP A 248 -28.65 6.02 4.56
CA ASP A 248 -29.74 6.08 3.57
C ASP A 248 -29.16 5.92 2.16
N PHE A 249 -29.64 4.93 1.40
CA PHE A 249 -29.05 4.61 0.09
C PHE A 249 -29.39 5.64 -1.00
N ASP A 250 -30.44 6.44 -0.84
CA ASP A 250 -30.73 7.52 -1.79
C ASP A 250 -29.84 8.73 -1.51
N ALA A 251 -29.64 9.06 -0.23
CA ALA A 251 -28.70 10.08 0.20
C ALA A 251 -27.25 9.72 -0.18
N LEU A 252 -26.84 8.46 0.05
CA LEU A 252 -25.54 7.95 -0.40
C LEU A 252 -25.39 8.09 -1.92
N ALA A 253 -26.42 7.75 -2.70
CA ALA A 253 -26.36 7.89 -4.15
C ALA A 253 -26.28 9.34 -4.61
N GLY A 254 -26.98 10.27 -3.93
CA GLY A 254 -26.82 11.70 -4.16
C GLY A 254 -25.39 12.16 -3.90
N SER A 255 -24.82 11.75 -2.77
CA SER A 255 -23.44 12.04 -2.38
C SER A 255 -22.44 11.49 -3.41
N MET A 256 -22.54 10.20 -3.76
CA MET A 256 -21.71 9.53 -4.79
C MET A 256 -21.68 10.30 -6.11
N ARG A 257 -22.85 10.72 -6.62
CA ARG A 257 -22.94 11.49 -7.87
C ARG A 257 -22.28 12.87 -7.74
N SER A 258 -22.55 13.57 -6.63
CA SER A 258 -22.05 14.93 -6.43
C SER A 258 -20.54 15.00 -6.24
N ALA A 259 -19.98 14.09 -5.43
CA ALA A 259 -18.56 14.02 -5.12
C ALA A 259 -17.79 13.03 -6.01
N LYS A 260 -18.45 12.38 -6.98
CA LYS A 260 -17.88 11.50 -8.01
C LYS A 260 -17.08 10.32 -7.46
N TYR A 261 -17.67 9.61 -6.48
CA TYR A 261 -17.06 8.42 -5.88
C TYR A 261 -17.95 7.18 -6.00
N GLY A 262 -17.31 6.01 -5.89
CA GLY A 262 -17.97 4.70 -5.94
C GLY A 262 -17.91 3.97 -4.59
N THR A 263 -18.92 3.13 -4.34
CA THR A 263 -19.11 2.42 -3.08
C THR A 263 -19.31 0.92 -3.29
N THR A 264 -18.81 0.12 -2.37
CA THR A 264 -19.09 -1.31 -2.25
C THR A 264 -19.67 -1.57 -0.88
N VAL A 265 -20.77 -2.32 -0.82
CA VAL A 265 -21.33 -2.81 0.43
C VAL A 265 -20.72 -4.17 0.76
N ALA A 266 -20.06 -4.27 1.91
CA ALA A 266 -19.59 -5.54 2.44
C ALA A 266 -20.77 -6.26 3.10
N PHE A 267 -21.39 -7.17 2.33
CA PHE A 267 -22.65 -7.81 2.70
C PHE A 267 -22.43 -9.13 3.42
N ILE A 268 -23.14 -9.33 4.53
CA ILE A 268 -23.07 -10.54 5.34
C ILE A 268 -23.81 -11.69 4.64
N PRO A 269 -23.13 -12.78 4.21
CA PRO A 269 -23.77 -13.83 3.42
C PRO A 269 -24.93 -14.55 4.11
N TRP A 270 -24.94 -14.62 5.45
CA TRP A 270 -26.08 -15.17 6.19
C TRP A 270 -27.41 -14.46 5.87
N ASN A 271 -27.38 -13.17 5.54
CA ASN A 271 -28.57 -12.40 5.15
C ASN A 271 -29.06 -12.69 3.73
N HIS A 272 -28.38 -13.55 2.95
CA HIS A 272 -28.70 -13.81 1.54
C HIS A 272 -30.15 -14.20 1.27
N TRP A 273 -30.85 -14.85 2.21
CA TRP A 273 -32.24 -15.30 2.08
C TRP A 273 -33.24 -14.24 2.56
N ARG A 274 -32.80 -13.24 3.33
CA ARG A 274 -33.63 -12.17 3.90
C ARG A 274 -33.79 -10.98 2.98
N THR A 275 -32.88 -10.80 2.03
CA THR A 275 -32.98 -9.73 1.03
C THR A 275 -34.28 -9.83 0.24
N SER A 276 -35.07 -8.77 0.17
CA SER A 276 -36.22 -8.71 -0.74
C SER A 276 -35.77 -8.18 -2.11
N PRO A 277 -35.91 -8.93 -3.22
CA PRO A 277 -35.56 -8.42 -4.55
C PRO A 277 -36.28 -7.11 -4.90
N ARG A 278 -37.54 -6.97 -4.47
CA ARG A 278 -38.34 -5.75 -4.68
C ARG A 278 -37.77 -4.52 -3.96
N ARG A 279 -37.09 -4.71 -2.82
CA ARG A 279 -36.48 -3.62 -2.05
C ARG A 279 -35.03 -3.37 -2.45
N ALA A 280 -34.27 -4.42 -2.75
CA ALA A 280 -32.85 -4.33 -3.03
C ALA A 280 -32.57 -3.88 -4.48
N ARG A 281 -33.34 -4.33 -5.48
CA ARG A 281 -33.10 -3.92 -6.88
C ARG A 281 -33.12 -2.41 -7.10
N PRO A 282 -34.10 -1.64 -6.59
CA PRO A 282 -34.09 -0.18 -6.75
C PRO A 282 -32.86 0.53 -6.14
N ILE A 283 -32.16 -0.10 -5.19
CA ILE A 283 -30.94 0.45 -4.59
C ILE A 283 -29.75 0.36 -5.56
N PHE A 284 -29.71 -0.66 -6.43
CA PHE A 284 -28.57 -0.96 -7.31
C PHE A 284 -28.87 -0.73 -8.80
N ASN A 285 -30.14 -0.80 -9.22
CA ASN A 285 -30.54 -0.54 -10.60
C ASN A 285 -30.10 0.87 -11.01
N ASP A 286 -29.50 0.98 -12.19
CA ASP A 286 -28.99 2.22 -12.78
C ASP A 286 -27.90 2.94 -11.93
N ARG A 287 -27.23 2.20 -11.04
CA ARG A 287 -26.14 2.70 -10.18
C ARG A 287 -24.89 1.83 -10.31
N SER A 288 -24.15 1.99 -11.41
CA SER A 288 -22.88 1.26 -11.65
C SER A 288 -21.80 1.56 -10.61
N GLU A 289 -21.93 2.66 -9.87
CA GLU A 289 -21.03 3.10 -8.83
C GLU A 289 -21.21 2.32 -7.52
N LEU A 290 -22.25 1.48 -7.40
CA LEU A 290 -22.53 0.67 -6.21
C LEU A 290 -22.35 -0.83 -6.50
N SER A 291 -21.48 -1.51 -5.74
CA SER A 291 -21.30 -2.98 -5.83
C SER A 291 -21.49 -3.68 -4.48
N LEU A 292 -21.51 -5.02 -4.49
CA LEU A 292 -21.54 -5.87 -3.30
C LEU A 292 -20.24 -6.67 -3.19
N CYS A 293 -19.75 -6.91 -1.98
CA CYS A 293 -18.72 -7.91 -1.71
C CYS A 293 -19.09 -8.77 -0.49
N VAL A 294 -18.22 -9.72 -0.14
CA VAL A 294 -18.48 -10.71 0.91
C VAL A 294 -17.98 -10.17 2.26
N HIS A 295 -18.83 -10.16 3.29
CA HIS A 295 -18.44 -9.79 4.66
C HIS A 295 -18.60 -10.95 5.63
N GLY A 296 -17.61 -11.84 5.66
CA GLY A 296 -17.62 -13.03 6.50
C GLY A 296 -18.50 -14.16 5.95
N CYS A 297 -19.08 -14.95 6.84
CA CYS A 297 -20.06 -15.99 6.53
C CYS A 297 -21.36 -15.79 7.32
N ASP A 298 -21.29 -15.93 8.64
CA ASP A 298 -22.41 -15.75 9.57
C ASP A 298 -22.31 -14.42 10.33
N HIS A 299 -21.16 -13.77 10.26
CA HIS A 299 -20.78 -12.60 11.06
C HIS A 299 -20.90 -12.91 12.56
N THR A 300 -20.41 -14.09 12.94
CA THR A 300 -20.25 -14.46 14.34
C THR A 300 -18.91 -13.97 14.88
N LYS A 301 -18.77 -13.90 16.20
CA LYS A 301 -17.53 -13.42 16.82
C LYS A 301 -16.36 -14.35 16.46
N MET A 302 -15.27 -13.78 15.91
CA MET A 302 -14.00 -14.47 15.62
C MET A 302 -14.10 -15.61 14.59
N GLU A 303 -15.09 -15.58 13.68
CA GLU A 303 -15.31 -16.71 12.76
C GLU A 303 -14.08 -17.07 11.91
N PHE A 304 -13.37 -16.10 11.35
CA PHE A 304 -12.16 -16.33 10.55
C PHE A 304 -10.85 -16.32 11.38
N ASP A 305 -10.93 -16.17 12.69
CA ASP A 305 -9.78 -16.38 13.60
C ASP A 305 -9.50 -17.87 13.83
N GLU A 306 -10.46 -18.71 13.45
CA GLU A 306 -10.33 -20.16 13.47
C GLU A 306 -9.02 -20.58 12.79
N THR A 307 -8.44 -21.68 13.28
CA THR A 307 -7.20 -22.24 12.76
C THR A 307 -7.40 -23.61 12.11
N ASP A 308 -8.54 -24.26 12.35
CA ASP A 308 -8.90 -25.51 11.67
C ASP A 308 -9.14 -25.27 10.16
N PRO A 309 -8.28 -25.83 9.27
CA PRO A 309 -8.41 -25.58 7.84
C PRO A 309 -9.73 -26.08 7.25
N GLY A 310 -10.28 -27.18 7.78
CA GLY A 310 -11.56 -27.75 7.32
C GLY A 310 -12.73 -26.83 7.61
N ALA A 311 -12.82 -26.29 8.83
CA ALA A 311 -13.83 -25.31 9.22
C ALA A 311 -13.72 -24.02 8.40
N LEU A 312 -12.51 -23.48 8.21
CA LEU A 312 -12.27 -22.29 7.41
C LEU A 312 -12.67 -22.49 5.93
N GLN A 313 -12.31 -23.63 5.35
CA GLN A 313 -12.70 -24.00 3.98
C GLN A 313 -14.23 -24.06 3.86
N TRP A 314 -14.88 -24.75 4.79
CA TRP A 314 -16.34 -24.83 4.83
C TRP A 314 -17.00 -23.45 4.96
N MET A 315 -16.47 -22.56 5.81
CA MET A 315 -17.01 -21.20 5.97
C MET A 315 -16.84 -20.38 4.68
N ALA A 316 -15.67 -20.45 4.06
CA ALA A 316 -15.37 -19.74 2.81
C ALA A 316 -16.28 -20.21 1.65
N ASP A 317 -16.44 -21.52 1.48
CA ASP A 317 -17.33 -22.13 0.47
C ASP A 317 -18.80 -21.81 0.75
N THR A 318 -19.22 -21.90 2.01
CA THR A 318 -20.60 -21.59 2.43
C THR A 318 -20.95 -20.13 2.16
N ALA A 319 -20.03 -19.20 2.47
CA ALA A 319 -20.20 -17.77 2.19
C ALA A 319 -20.39 -17.51 0.69
N LEU A 320 -19.52 -18.05 -0.17
CA LEU A 320 -19.67 -17.90 -1.63
C LEU A 320 -20.95 -18.54 -2.15
N GLY A 321 -21.29 -19.75 -1.72
CA GLY A 321 -22.51 -20.42 -2.14
C GLY A 321 -23.79 -19.68 -1.71
N ARG A 322 -23.75 -18.97 -0.57
CA ARG A 322 -24.85 -18.08 -0.15
C ARG A 322 -24.92 -16.82 -1.01
N MET A 323 -23.79 -16.23 -1.37
CA MET A 323 -23.74 -15.06 -2.26
C MET A 323 -24.14 -15.38 -3.70
N GLN A 324 -23.78 -16.56 -4.22
CA GLN A 324 -24.25 -17.05 -5.51
C GLN A 324 -25.78 -17.23 -5.51
N ARG A 325 -26.35 -17.85 -4.47
CA ARG A 325 -27.81 -17.94 -4.30
C ARG A 325 -28.47 -16.57 -4.16
N HIS A 326 -27.82 -15.62 -3.47
CA HIS A 326 -28.27 -14.24 -3.41
C HIS A 326 -28.38 -13.63 -4.82
N GLN A 327 -27.33 -13.76 -5.62
CA GLN A 327 -27.29 -13.25 -6.99
C GLN A 327 -28.36 -13.89 -7.88
N VAL A 328 -28.52 -15.21 -7.85
CA VAL A 328 -29.57 -15.90 -8.62
C VAL A 328 -30.97 -15.41 -8.24
N ARG A 329 -31.25 -15.24 -6.94
CA ARG A 329 -32.57 -14.85 -6.44
C ARG A 329 -32.89 -13.37 -6.66
N THR A 330 -31.89 -12.50 -6.53
CA THR A 330 -32.09 -11.04 -6.53
C THR A 330 -31.70 -10.41 -7.86
N GLY A 331 -30.85 -11.05 -8.67
CA GLY A 331 -30.21 -10.46 -9.84
C GLY A 331 -29.02 -9.55 -9.53
N LEU A 332 -28.67 -9.36 -8.24
CA LEU A 332 -27.57 -8.49 -7.85
C LEU A 332 -26.24 -9.24 -7.88
N ALA A 333 -25.32 -8.79 -8.74
CA ALA A 333 -23.96 -9.31 -8.80
C ALA A 333 -23.18 -8.98 -7.52
N PHE A 334 -22.13 -9.75 -7.26
CA PHE A 334 -21.21 -9.49 -6.17
C PHE A 334 -19.76 -9.77 -6.60
N ASP A 335 -18.84 -9.02 -5.99
CA ASP A 335 -17.41 -9.18 -6.09
C ASP A 335 -16.99 -10.32 -5.14
N PRO A 336 -16.29 -11.38 -5.61
CA PRO A 336 -15.83 -12.50 -4.79
C PRO A 336 -14.58 -12.09 -3.97
N VAL A 337 -14.71 -11.01 -3.20
CA VAL A 337 -13.69 -10.39 -2.38
C VAL A 337 -14.14 -10.48 -0.93
N MET A 338 -13.29 -11.02 -0.06
CA MET A 338 -13.58 -11.13 1.36
C MET A 338 -13.20 -9.85 2.10
N VAL A 339 -14.13 -9.31 2.86
CA VAL A 339 -13.89 -8.32 3.91
C VAL A 339 -14.10 -9.01 5.24
N PHE A 340 -13.04 -9.13 6.06
CA PHE A 340 -13.15 -9.85 7.33
C PHE A 340 -13.98 -9.08 8.37
N PRO A 341 -15.00 -9.70 8.98
CA PRO A 341 -15.70 -9.12 10.12
C PRO A 341 -14.74 -8.76 11.24
N GLN A 342 -14.94 -7.59 11.85
CA GLN A 342 -14.12 -7.06 12.96
C GLN A 342 -12.63 -6.90 12.60
N GLY A 343 -12.29 -7.07 11.32
CA GLY A 343 -10.94 -7.11 10.79
C GLY A 343 -10.06 -8.24 11.31
N ARG A 344 -10.64 -9.35 11.77
CA ARG A 344 -9.90 -10.47 12.36
C ARG A 344 -9.91 -11.71 11.45
N PHE A 345 -8.74 -12.34 11.31
CA PHE A 345 -8.53 -13.50 10.45
C PHE A 345 -7.24 -14.23 10.83
N SER A 346 -7.15 -15.53 10.59
CA SER A 346 -5.90 -16.32 10.69
C SER A 346 -5.19 -16.43 9.33
N SER A 347 -3.91 -16.81 9.35
CA SER A 347 -3.15 -17.08 8.13
C SER A 347 -3.77 -18.22 7.31
N ALA A 348 -4.32 -19.23 7.99
CA ALA A 348 -5.05 -20.34 7.39
C ALA A 348 -6.35 -19.89 6.69
N ALA A 349 -6.99 -18.81 7.16
CA ALA A 349 -8.18 -18.26 6.50
C ALA A 349 -7.86 -17.80 5.08
N LEU A 350 -6.72 -17.16 4.85
CA LEU A 350 -6.30 -16.72 3.52
C LEU A 350 -6.08 -17.90 2.57
N ARG A 351 -5.56 -19.03 3.07
CA ARG A 351 -5.47 -20.28 2.30
C ARG A 351 -6.85 -20.79 1.91
N ALA A 352 -7.79 -20.84 2.85
CA ALA A 352 -9.15 -21.30 2.59
C ALA A 352 -9.86 -20.43 1.53
N LEU A 353 -9.72 -19.10 1.60
CA LEU A 353 -10.26 -18.18 0.60
C LEU A 353 -9.65 -18.44 -0.79
N CYS A 354 -8.34 -18.66 -0.86
CA CYS A 354 -7.63 -18.98 -2.10
C CYS A 354 -8.21 -20.25 -2.75
N ASN A 355 -8.43 -21.30 -1.95
CA ASN A 355 -8.96 -22.57 -2.40
C ASN A 355 -10.43 -22.50 -2.82
N SER A 356 -11.24 -21.67 -2.15
CA SER A 356 -12.66 -21.44 -2.47
C SER A 356 -12.88 -20.59 -3.72
N GLY A 357 -11.83 -20.02 -4.32
CA GLY A 357 -11.93 -19.21 -5.54
C GLY A 357 -12.24 -17.73 -5.31
N TYR A 358 -11.98 -17.21 -4.10
CA TYR A 358 -12.00 -15.76 -3.87
C TYR A 358 -10.93 -15.07 -4.73
N LEU A 359 -11.19 -13.82 -5.12
CA LEU A 359 -10.24 -12.99 -5.85
C LEU A 359 -9.12 -12.48 -4.95
N ALA A 360 -9.50 -11.98 -3.77
CA ALA A 360 -8.63 -11.32 -2.80
C ALA A 360 -9.34 -11.17 -1.45
N ALA A 361 -8.60 -10.73 -0.44
CA ALA A 361 -9.16 -10.18 0.78
C ALA A 361 -8.82 -8.69 0.92
N VAL A 362 -9.69 -7.95 1.58
CA VAL A 362 -9.50 -6.54 1.95
C VAL A 362 -9.72 -6.40 3.45
N ASN A 363 -8.78 -5.78 4.16
CA ASN A 363 -8.90 -5.64 5.60
C ASN A 363 -8.19 -4.40 6.17
N THR A 364 -8.63 -3.94 7.34
CA THR A 364 -8.06 -2.76 8.01
C THR A 364 -6.68 -3.06 8.61
N THR A 365 -6.53 -4.24 9.22
CA THR A 365 -5.23 -4.79 9.62
C THR A 365 -4.80 -5.86 8.62
N CYS A 366 -3.51 -5.90 8.32
CA CYS A 366 -2.94 -6.97 7.50
C CYS A 366 -2.30 -8.09 8.33
N PHE A 367 -2.29 -7.96 9.66
CA PHE A 367 -1.72 -8.95 10.57
C PHE A 367 -2.76 -10.02 10.92
N PRO A 368 -2.48 -11.30 10.65
CA PRO A 368 -3.29 -12.41 11.12
C PRO A 368 -3.34 -12.49 12.66
N THR A 369 -4.35 -13.14 13.23
CA THR A 369 -4.49 -13.33 14.68
C THR A 369 -3.56 -14.40 15.23
N ASP A 370 -3.17 -15.37 14.41
CA ASP A 370 -2.17 -16.39 14.66
C ASP A 370 -0.74 -15.91 14.31
N ALA A 371 -0.59 -14.61 13.95
CA ALA A 371 0.70 -14.06 13.59
C ALA A 371 1.55 -13.69 14.80
N GLY A 372 2.75 -14.27 14.87
CA GLY A 372 3.82 -13.76 15.72
C GLY A 372 4.36 -12.41 15.22
N ALA A 373 5.09 -11.69 16.08
CA ALA A 373 5.58 -10.33 15.82
C ALA A 373 6.54 -10.21 14.61
N ALA A 374 7.01 -11.32 14.02
CA ALA A 374 7.96 -11.35 12.92
C ALA A 374 7.37 -11.76 11.56
N GLN A 375 6.04 -11.82 11.42
CA GLN A 375 5.44 -12.36 10.20
C GLN A 375 5.35 -11.38 9.04
N LEU A 376 5.23 -10.06 9.26
CA LEU A 376 5.26 -9.06 8.20
C LEU A 376 6.42 -8.09 8.41
N ALA A 377 7.02 -7.63 7.31
CA ALA A 377 8.12 -6.67 7.30
C ALA A 377 7.74 -5.39 6.54
N ILE A 378 8.58 -4.36 6.63
CA ILE A 378 8.43 -3.12 5.86
C ILE A 378 8.22 -3.41 4.36
N ALA A 379 8.98 -4.36 3.81
CA ALA A 379 8.92 -4.79 2.42
C ALA A 379 7.50 -5.16 1.94
N ASP A 380 6.72 -5.82 2.80
CA ASP A 380 5.34 -6.26 2.49
C ASP A 380 4.39 -5.06 2.31
N PHE A 381 4.70 -3.92 2.93
CA PHE A 381 3.92 -2.68 2.83
C PHE A 381 4.45 -1.70 1.77
N LEU A 382 5.53 -2.05 1.06
CA LEU A 382 6.03 -1.33 -0.13
C LEU A 382 5.43 -1.86 -1.44
N ARG A 383 4.32 -2.62 -1.33
CA ARG A 383 3.57 -3.20 -2.44
C ARG A 383 2.06 -2.91 -2.29
N PRO A 384 1.32 -2.92 -3.42
CA PRO A 384 -0.14 -2.81 -3.43
C PRO A 384 -0.85 -3.82 -2.53
N ALA A 385 -0.46 -5.09 -2.58
CA ALA A 385 -1.04 -6.16 -1.77
C ALA A 385 0.04 -6.96 -1.04
N ILE A 386 -0.34 -7.55 0.09
CA ILE A 386 0.47 -8.50 0.83
C ILE A 386 0.15 -9.90 0.30
N THR A 387 1.15 -10.59 -0.23
CA THR A 387 1.07 -11.94 -0.83
C THR A 387 1.82 -12.99 -0.01
N ARG A 388 2.37 -12.58 1.14
CA ARG A 388 3.24 -13.41 2.00
C ARG A 388 2.57 -14.69 2.51
N PHE A 389 1.25 -14.69 2.65
CA PHE A 389 0.48 -15.84 3.11
C PHE A 389 -0.11 -16.57 1.90
N HIS A 390 0.55 -17.67 1.50
CA HIS A 390 0.09 -18.57 0.44
C HIS A 390 -0.10 -17.93 -0.95
N GLY A 391 0.55 -16.80 -1.21
CA GLY A 391 0.40 -16.07 -2.48
C GLY A 391 -0.97 -15.42 -2.67
N PHE A 392 -1.86 -15.49 -1.67
CA PHE A 392 -3.20 -14.91 -1.74
C PHE A 392 -3.16 -13.42 -1.38
N PRO A 393 -3.70 -12.53 -2.23
CA PRO A 393 -3.53 -11.10 -2.02
C PRO A 393 -4.45 -10.55 -0.93
N LEU A 394 -3.83 -9.91 0.08
CA LEU A 394 -4.49 -9.13 1.11
C LEU A 394 -4.21 -7.64 0.90
N PHE A 395 -5.27 -6.87 0.64
CA PHE A 395 -5.20 -5.42 0.47
C PHE A 395 -5.58 -4.70 1.77
N GLN A 396 -4.83 -3.64 2.08
CA GLN A 396 -5.12 -2.79 3.22
C GLN A 396 -6.22 -1.78 2.86
N ARG A 397 -7.22 -1.62 3.73
CA ARG A 397 -8.16 -0.49 3.73
C ARG A 397 -8.00 0.36 4.97
N ARG A 398 -8.44 1.62 4.92
CA ARG A 398 -8.20 2.61 5.99
C ARG A 398 -9.46 3.42 6.26
N TYR A 399 -9.62 3.85 7.50
CA TYR A 399 -10.60 4.90 7.81
C TYR A 399 -10.12 6.23 7.19
N PRO A 400 -11.03 7.07 6.65
CA PRO A 400 -10.68 8.36 6.04
C PRO A 400 -10.30 9.41 7.10
N ARG A 401 -9.15 9.23 7.77
CA ARG A 401 -8.66 10.13 8.84
C ARG A 401 -7.57 11.07 8.36
N ARG A 402 -6.61 10.56 7.57
CA ARG A 402 -5.37 11.27 7.19
C ARG A 402 -5.10 11.11 5.70
N LEU A 403 -5.09 12.21 4.94
CA LEU A 403 -4.81 12.17 3.49
C LEU A 403 -3.40 11.65 3.16
N VAL A 404 -2.41 11.87 4.03
CA VAL A 404 -1.02 11.41 3.82
C VAL A 404 -0.91 9.89 3.68
N ASP A 405 -1.76 9.13 4.39
CA ASP A 405 -1.76 7.67 4.33
C ASP A 405 -2.24 7.18 2.94
N PHE A 406 -3.19 7.90 2.34
CA PHE A 406 -3.70 7.61 1.00
C PHE A 406 -2.77 8.14 -0.09
N ALA A 407 -2.08 9.27 0.16
CA ALA A 407 -1.00 9.73 -0.72
C ALA A 407 0.13 8.68 -0.78
N TYR A 408 0.45 8.04 0.35
CA TYR A 408 1.36 6.91 0.40
C TYR A 408 0.84 5.71 -0.40
N ASP A 409 -0.39 5.29 -0.16
CA ASP A 409 -1.01 4.18 -0.90
C ASP A 409 -0.97 4.43 -2.42
N MET A 410 -1.40 5.60 -2.89
CA MET A 410 -1.31 5.98 -4.32
C MET A 410 0.13 6.00 -4.84
N PHE A 411 1.09 6.47 -4.03
CA PHE A 411 2.49 6.55 -4.44
C PHE A 411 3.07 5.18 -4.74
N ILE A 412 2.79 4.18 -3.90
CA ILE A 412 3.25 2.79 -4.08
C ILE A 412 2.36 1.97 -5.01
N GLY A 413 1.37 2.60 -5.66
CA GLY A 413 0.45 1.93 -6.59
C GLY A 413 -0.64 1.11 -5.91
N ARG A 414 -0.86 1.27 -4.61
CA ARG A 414 -1.93 0.60 -3.89
C ARG A 414 -3.28 1.26 -4.20
N PRO A 415 -4.32 0.46 -4.52
CA PRO A 415 -5.71 0.89 -4.50
C PRO A 415 -6.10 1.65 -3.22
N VAL A 416 -6.73 2.82 -3.33
CA VAL A 416 -7.28 3.53 -2.17
C VAL A 416 -8.57 2.85 -1.73
N LEU A 417 -8.56 2.19 -0.57
CA LEU A 417 -9.71 1.49 -0.03
C LEU A 417 -10.12 2.13 1.29
N LEU A 418 -11.31 2.73 1.31
CA LEU A 418 -11.87 3.43 2.48
C LEU A 418 -12.83 2.50 3.21
N VAL A 419 -12.87 2.56 4.54
CA VAL A 419 -13.90 1.87 5.34
C VAL A 419 -14.76 2.87 6.11
N GLN A 420 -16.06 2.61 6.13
CA GLN A 420 -17.05 3.27 6.99
C GLN A 420 -18.10 2.25 7.45
N HIS A 421 -18.82 2.60 8.51
CA HIS A 421 -20.00 1.90 8.99
C HIS A 421 -21.20 2.85 8.93
N GLN A 422 -22.40 2.30 9.14
CA GLN A 422 -23.63 3.10 9.12
C GLN A 422 -23.58 4.29 10.10
N ASP A 423 -22.94 4.13 11.27
CA ASP A 423 -22.89 5.16 12.32
C ASP A 423 -22.09 6.39 11.90
N ASP A 424 -21.15 6.24 10.97
CA ASP A 424 -20.31 7.34 10.47
C ASP A 424 -21.13 8.38 9.67
N PHE A 425 -22.33 8.00 9.20
CA PHE A 425 -23.25 8.88 8.48
C PHE A 425 -24.24 9.62 9.39
N ARG A 426 -24.11 9.51 10.72
CA ARG A 426 -24.99 10.18 11.69
C ARG A 426 -25.15 11.67 11.46
N ASN A 427 -24.09 12.33 10.99
CA ASN A 427 -24.06 13.77 10.72
C ASN A 427 -24.10 14.09 9.21
N GLY A 428 -24.62 13.18 8.39
CA GLY A 428 -24.65 13.30 6.93
C GLY A 428 -23.32 12.90 6.27
N TYR A 429 -23.17 13.28 5.00
CA TYR A 429 -22.08 12.80 4.12
C TYR A 429 -20.96 13.83 3.92
N SER A 430 -21.10 15.06 4.39
CA SER A 430 -20.19 16.16 4.06
C SER A 430 -18.73 15.91 4.46
N LYS A 431 -18.47 15.24 5.58
CA LYS A 431 -17.09 14.86 5.98
C LYS A 431 -16.46 13.87 4.99
N LEU A 432 -17.24 12.91 4.50
CA LEU A 432 -16.78 11.98 3.47
C LEU A 432 -16.54 12.71 2.15
N GLU A 433 -17.46 13.59 1.74
CA GLU A 433 -17.34 14.38 0.51
C GLU A 433 -16.10 15.28 0.53
N GLU A 434 -15.81 15.93 1.67
CA GLU A 434 -14.60 16.72 1.86
C GLU A 434 -13.33 15.87 1.73
N PHE A 435 -13.35 14.66 2.31
CA PHE A 435 -12.25 13.73 2.22
C PHE A 435 -12.03 13.25 0.78
N VAL A 436 -13.10 12.88 0.07
CA VAL A 436 -13.10 12.50 -1.36
C VAL A 436 -12.57 13.64 -2.22
N ALA A 437 -12.98 14.89 -1.96
CA ALA A 437 -12.43 16.05 -2.63
C ALA A 437 -10.92 16.20 -2.36
N GLY A 438 -10.47 15.87 -1.15
CA GLY A 438 -9.06 15.73 -0.81
C GLY A 438 -8.34 14.73 -1.69
N LEU A 439 -8.88 13.52 -1.86
CA LEU A 439 -8.30 12.48 -2.73
C LEU A 439 -8.19 12.93 -4.19
N HIS A 440 -9.21 13.61 -4.73
CA HIS A 440 -9.14 14.18 -6.09
C HIS A 440 -8.10 15.29 -6.23
N ARG A 441 -7.79 16.04 -5.16
CA ARG A 441 -6.67 17.00 -5.15
C ARG A 441 -5.30 16.32 -5.12
N LEU A 442 -5.19 15.11 -4.56
CA LEU A 442 -3.95 14.34 -4.59
C LEU A 442 -3.63 13.87 -6.02
N ASP A 443 -4.62 13.33 -6.74
CA ASP A 443 -4.50 12.97 -8.14
C ASP A 443 -5.83 13.13 -8.88
N SER A 444 -5.87 14.04 -9.85
CA SER A 444 -7.07 14.30 -10.67
C SER A 444 -7.49 13.13 -11.57
N ARG A 445 -6.60 12.15 -11.80
CA ARG A 445 -6.86 10.94 -12.60
C ARG A 445 -7.55 9.84 -11.79
N LEU A 446 -7.81 10.08 -10.51
CA LEU A 446 -8.44 9.11 -9.62
C LEU A 446 -9.80 8.66 -10.16
N THR A 447 -9.95 7.34 -10.34
CA THR A 447 -11.21 6.70 -10.76
C THR A 447 -11.77 5.81 -9.65
N TRP A 448 -13.04 5.45 -9.73
CA TRP A 448 -13.72 4.66 -8.69
C TRP A 448 -14.41 3.40 -9.25
N PRO A 449 -13.65 2.47 -9.85
CA PRO A 449 -14.24 1.26 -10.46
C PRO A 449 -14.75 0.26 -9.41
N PRO A 450 -15.59 -0.72 -9.83
CA PRO A 450 -15.52 -2.11 -9.42
C PRO A 450 -14.59 -2.49 -8.28
N LEU A 451 -15.01 -2.99 -7.10
CA LEU A 451 -13.99 -3.48 -6.16
C LEU A 451 -13.19 -4.63 -6.79
N ALA A 452 -13.85 -5.59 -7.43
CA ALA A 452 -13.13 -6.65 -8.14
C ALA A 452 -12.24 -6.09 -9.27
N ASP A 453 -12.75 -5.18 -10.10
CA ASP A 453 -12.00 -4.60 -11.22
C ASP A 453 -10.75 -3.85 -10.75
N GLN A 454 -10.87 -3.14 -9.63
CA GLN A 454 -9.77 -2.43 -8.98
C GLN A 454 -8.65 -3.39 -8.55
N LEU A 455 -9.03 -4.51 -7.94
CA LEU A 455 -8.05 -5.51 -7.47
C LEU A 455 -7.47 -6.33 -8.63
N MET A 456 -8.28 -6.65 -9.65
CA MET A 456 -7.85 -7.36 -10.87
C MET A 456 -6.96 -6.51 -11.78
N SER A 457 -6.94 -5.19 -11.65
CA SER A 457 -6.04 -4.32 -12.42
C SER A 457 -4.84 -3.83 -11.61
N SER A 458 -4.79 -4.15 -10.31
CA SER A 458 -3.69 -3.77 -9.43
C SER A 458 -2.39 -4.44 -9.87
N CYS A 459 -1.42 -3.64 -10.30
CA CYS A 459 -0.08 -4.10 -10.66
C CYS A 459 0.95 -2.99 -10.47
N LEU A 460 2.22 -3.39 -10.47
CA LEU A 460 3.36 -2.52 -10.64
C LEU A 460 4.00 -2.79 -11.98
N THR A 461 4.43 -1.73 -12.67
CA THR A 461 5.12 -1.81 -13.96
C THR A 461 6.48 -1.16 -13.87
N ARG A 462 7.44 -1.70 -14.61
CA ARG A 462 8.72 -1.03 -14.87
C ARG A 462 9.24 -1.35 -16.26
N SER A 463 9.96 -0.42 -16.85
CA SER A 463 10.68 -0.57 -18.10
C SER A 463 12.08 -1.12 -17.86
N LEU A 464 12.44 -2.11 -18.65
CA LEU A 464 13.78 -2.67 -18.69
C LEU A 464 14.63 -2.05 -19.82
N PRO A 465 15.96 -2.21 -19.78
CA PRO A 465 16.80 -1.94 -20.94
C PRO A 465 16.32 -2.69 -22.19
N GLY A 466 16.34 -2.04 -23.35
CA GLY A 466 15.89 -2.65 -24.61
C GLY A 466 14.39 -2.54 -24.88
N GLY A 467 13.62 -1.83 -24.05
CA GLY A 467 12.20 -1.53 -24.29
C GLY A 467 11.22 -2.59 -23.79
N ALA A 468 11.70 -3.68 -23.18
CA ALA A 468 10.85 -4.65 -22.52
C ALA A 468 10.19 -4.05 -21.26
N THR A 469 9.02 -4.58 -20.90
CA THR A 469 8.27 -4.14 -19.71
C THR A 469 8.07 -5.34 -18.78
N GLU A 470 8.26 -5.12 -17.48
CA GLU A 470 7.85 -6.08 -16.47
C GLU A 470 6.59 -5.58 -15.76
N VAL A 471 5.72 -6.53 -15.41
CA VAL A 471 4.46 -6.30 -14.72
C VAL A 471 4.38 -7.25 -13.53
N LEU A 472 4.45 -6.71 -12.31
CA LEU A 472 4.20 -7.44 -11.08
C LEU A 472 2.72 -7.29 -10.69
N PHE A 473 1.97 -8.40 -10.69
CA PHE A 473 0.54 -8.42 -10.37
C PHE A 473 0.25 -9.34 -9.17
N PHE A 474 -0.95 -9.24 -8.59
CA PHE A 474 -1.22 -9.80 -7.25
C PHE A 474 -2.36 -10.83 -7.21
N THR A 475 -3.32 -10.75 -8.12
CA THR A 475 -4.50 -11.62 -8.16
C THR A 475 -4.32 -12.76 -9.17
N ARG A 476 -4.98 -13.91 -8.95
CA ARG A 476 -4.99 -15.03 -9.91
C ARG A 476 -5.87 -14.78 -11.14
N ARG A 477 -6.72 -13.75 -11.09
CA ARG A 477 -7.43 -13.18 -12.24
C ARG A 477 -6.97 -11.74 -12.37
N PHE A 478 -6.36 -11.40 -13.50
CA PHE A 478 -5.69 -10.12 -13.67
C PHE A 478 -5.94 -9.58 -15.07
N SER A 479 -6.31 -8.30 -15.17
CA SER A 479 -6.55 -7.62 -16.43
C SER A 479 -5.48 -6.55 -16.62
N PHE A 480 -4.81 -6.59 -17.77
CA PHE A 480 -3.73 -5.68 -18.11
C PHE A 480 -3.96 -5.03 -19.46
N THR A 481 -3.71 -3.73 -19.57
CA THR A 481 -3.72 -3.01 -20.84
C THR A 481 -2.34 -2.44 -21.10
N SER A 482 -1.74 -2.77 -22.26
CA SER A 482 -0.45 -2.19 -22.63
C SER A 482 -0.59 -0.69 -22.91
N THR A 483 0.21 0.13 -22.23
CA THR A 483 0.19 1.60 -22.33
C THR A 483 1.28 2.16 -23.24
N GLY A 484 2.15 1.31 -23.80
CA GLY A 484 3.24 1.72 -24.67
C GLY A 484 2.77 2.05 -26.10
N PRO A 485 3.45 2.97 -26.81
CA PRO A 485 3.09 3.35 -28.19
C PRO A 485 3.51 2.30 -29.23
N LEU A 486 4.37 1.35 -28.86
CA LEU A 486 4.91 0.32 -29.73
C LEU A 486 4.64 -1.07 -29.14
N PRO A 487 4.53 -2.11 -29.99
CA PRO A 487 4.50 -3.47 -29.50
C PRO A 487 5.69 -3.74 -28.59
N ASN A 488 5.44 -4.34 -27.43
CA ASN A 488 6.47 -4.61 -26.45
C ASN A 488 6.37 -6.04 -25.92
N ARG A 489 7.53 -6.63 -25.68
CA ARG A 489 7.64 -7.88 -24.92
C ARG A 489 7.36 -7.55 -23.45
N VAL A 490 6.31 -8.16 -22.90
CA VAL A 490 5.89 -7.99 -21.52
C VAL A 490 6.18 -9.26 -20.73
N THR A 491 6.92 -9.13 -19.64
CA THR A 491 7.16 -10.20 -18.68
C THR A 491 6.27 -9.99 -17.47
N PHE A 492 5.40 -10.94 -17.21
CA PHE A 492 4.49 -10.92 -16.06
C PHE A 492 5.09 -11.70 -14.91
N LEU A 493 4.99 -11.12 -13.71
CA LEU A 493 5.56 -11.60 -12.46
C LEU A 493 4.46 -11.68 -11.39
N LYS A 494 4.44 -12.74 -10.60
CA LYS A 494 3.57 -12.84 -9.42
C LYS A 494 4.23 -13.68 -8.33
N ASP A 495 4.19 -13.21 -7.09
CA ASP A 495 4.57 -14.03 -5.93
C ASP A 495 3.58 -15.20 -5.77
N GLU A 496 4.11 -16.40 -5.87
CA GLU A 496 3.43 -17.69 -5.72
C GLU A 496 4.39 -18.65 -4.97
N PRO A 497 4.40 -18.61 -3.63
CA PRO A 497 5.35 -19.40 -2.82
C PRO A 497 5.12 -20.92 -2.93
N GLU A 498 3.97 -21.36 -3.44
CA GLU A 498 3.59 -22.76 -3.58
C GLU A 498 3.43 -23.14 -5.05
N ALA A 499 4.55 -23.45 -5.72
CA ALA A 499 4.55 -23.78 -7.16
C ALA A 499 3.63 -24.95 -7.52
N SER A 500 3.47 -25.94 -6.64
CA SER A 500 2.58 -27.09 -6.81
C SER A 500 1.10 -26.72 -6.83
N ALA A 501 0.74 -25.51 -6.40
CA ALA A 501 -0.65 -25.02 -6.44
C ALA A 501 -1.06 -24.51 -7.83
N ILE A 502 -0.15 -24.45 -8.82
CA ILE A 502 -0.42 -23.92 -10.16
C ILE A 502 -0.45 -25.07 -11.17
N ALA A 503 -1.61 -25.28 -11.81
CA ALA A 503 -1.75 -26.22 -12.93
C ALA A 503 -1.50 -25.57 -14.29
N GLY A 504 -1.71 -24.27 -14.43
CA GLY A 504 -1.58 -23.59 -15.72
C GLY A 504 -1.68 -22.07 -15.61
N VAL A 505 -1.28 -21.40 -16.68
CA VAL A 505 -1.51 -19.96 -16.89
C VAL A 505 -2.19 -19.79 -18.23
N GLU A 506 -3.27 -19.00 -18.25
CA GLU A 506 -4.04 -18.66 -19.44
C GLU A 506 -3.95 -17.16 -19.72
N ILE A 507 -3.86 -16.79 -21.00
CA ILE A 507 -4.04 -15.42 -21.50
C ILE A 507 -5.16 -15.44 -22.53
N ASP A 508 -6.21 -14.65 -22.32
CA ASP A 508 -7.43 -14.62 -23.15
C ASP A 508 -8.00 -16.04 -23.37
N GLY A 509 -7.94 -16.88 -22.33
CA GLY A 509 -8.38 -18.28 -22.35
C GLY A 509 -7.42 -19.28 -23.03
N SER A 510 -6.28 -18.83 -23.56
CA SER A 510 -5.26 -19.69 -24.18
C SER A 510 -4.12 -20.00 -23.22
N SER A 511 -3.74 -21.27 -23.08
CA SER A 511 -2.63 -21.69 -22.23
C SER A 511 -1.28 -21.13 -22.70
N VAL A 512 -0.43 -20.70 -21.77
CA VAL A 512 0.92 -20.19 -22.04
C VAL A 512 1.99 -20.89 -21.19
N PRO A 513 3.22 -21.06 -21.70
CA PRO A 513 4.34 -21.53 -20.90
C PRO A 513 4.66 -20.56 -19.77
N PHE A 514 4.97 -21.12 -18.60
CA PHE A 514 5.37 -20.37 -17.41
C PHE A 514 6.45 -21.14 -16.65
N TRP A 515 7.11 -20.45 -15.73
CA TRP A 515 8.04 -21.04 -14.78
C TRP A 515 7.84 -20.44 -13.40
N VAL A 516 8.15 -21.22 -12.36
CA VAL A 516 8.15 -20.75 -10.98
C VAL A 516 9.53 -21.00 -10.42
N GLU A 517 10.23 -19.93 -10.03
CA GLU A 517 11.55 -20.00 -9.43
C GLU A 517 11.57 -19.17 -8.14
N ASN A 518 12.07 -19.73 -7.04
CA ASN A 518 12.14 -19.05 -5.74
C ASN A 518 10.81 -18.43 -5.28
N GLY A 519 9.69 -19.07 -5.61
CA GLY A 519 8.35 -18.58 -5.27
C GLY A 519 7.83 -17.44 -6.15
N LEU A 520 8.45 -17.18 -7.31
CA LEU A 520 8.03 -16.17 -8.27
C LEU A 520 7.58 -16.84 -9.57
N LEU A 521 6.28 -16.74 -9.87
CA LEU A 521 5.71 -17.12 -11.16
C LEU A 521 6.12 -16.10 -12.22
N THR A 522 6.60 -16.58 -13.36
CA THR A 522 6.95 -15.75 -14.51
C THR A 522 6.47 -16.35 -15.82
N PHE A 523 5.99 -15.49 -16.72
CA PHE A 523 5.70 -15.81 -18.12
C PHE A 523 5.82 -14.56 -18.98
N THR A 524 5.83 -14.72 -20.30
CA THR A 524 6.05 -13.60 -21.24
C THR A 524 5.02 -13.62 -22.37
N ARG A 525 4.60 -12.44 -22.81
CA ARG A 525 3.80 -12.25 -24.02
C ARG A 525 4.21 -10.98 -24.77
N ASP A 526 4.20 -11.06 -26.10
CA ASP A 526 4.29 -9.85 -26.94
C ASP A 526 2.90 -9.24 -27.07
N LEU A 527 2.77 -7.95 -26.73
CA LEU A 527 1.50 -7.23 -26.76
C LEU A 527 1.57 -6.05 -27.72
N ALA A 528 0.51 -5.86 -28.50
CA ALA A 528 0.32 -4.65 -29.30
C ALA A 528 -0.04 -3.45 -28.40
N PRO A 529 0.24 -2.21 -28.83
CA PRO A 529 -0.18 -0.99 -28.15
C PRO A 529 -1.67 -0.98 -27.84
N GLY A 530 -2.05 -0.62 -26.61
CA GLY A 530 -3.45 -0.54 -26.20
C GLY A 530 -4.18 -1.88 -26.10
N ARG A 531 -3.51 -3.01 -26.36
CA ARG A 531 -4.14 -4.33 -26.22
C ARG A 531 -4.39 -4.61 -24.74
N ALA A 532 -5.66 -4.84 -24.42
CA ALA A 532 -6.07 -5.45 -23.16
C ALA A 532 -5.95 -6.98 -23.24
N VAL A 533 -5.50 -7.59 -22.16
CA VAL A 533 -5.44 -9.05 -21.98
C VAL A 533 -5.97 -9.43 -20.61
N ASP A 534 -6.65 -10.57 -20.56
CA ASP A 534 -7.09 -11.20 -19.32
C ASP A 534 -6.22 -12.42 -19.01
N ILE A 535 -5.60 -12.38 -17.84
CA ILE A 535 -4.71 -13.41 -17.33
C ILE A 535 -5.44 -14.20 -16.24
N ARG A 536 -5.34 -15.53 -16.34
CA ARG A 536 -5.85 -16.45 -15.32
C ARG A 536 -4.78 -17.46 -14.92
N ILE A 537 -4.52 -17.55 -13.62
CA ILE A 537 -3.72 -18.61 -13.03
C ILE A 537 -4.68 -19.74 -12.62
N VAL A 538 -4.53 -20.88 -13.27
CA VAL A 538 -5.35 -22.07 -13.04
C VAL A 538 -4.74 -22.83 -11.86
N ALA A 539 -5.52 -22.98 -10.79
CA ALA A 539 -5.09 -23.73 -9.62
C ALA A 539 -5.03 -25.24 -9.93
N ALA A 540 -4.03 -25.92 -9.36
CA ALA A 540 -3.99 -27.38 -9.38
C ALA A 540 -5.19 -27.94 -8.60
N PRO A 541 -5.80 -29.05 -9.06
CA PRO A 541 -6.84 -29.72 -8.30
C PRO A 541 -6.32 -30.06 -6.90
N MET A 542 -6.87 -29.41 -5.88
CA MET A 542 -6.56 -29.80 -4.51
C MET A 542 -7.40 -31.02 -4.15
N LEU A 543 -6.75 -32.03 -3.59
CA LEU A 543 -7.45 -33.13 -2.91
C LEU A 543 -8.06 -32.59 -1.61
N THR A 544 -9.18 -31.86 -1.72
CA THR A 544 -9.97 -31.48 -0.56
C THR A 544 -10.86 -32.64 -0.19
N GLY A 545 -10.61 -33.26 0.96
CA GLY A 545 -11.61 -34.13 1.59
C GLY A 545 -12.88 -33.32 1.91
N PRO A 546 -14.07 -33.94 1.90
CA PRO A 546 -15.31 -33.21 2.14
C PRO A 546 -15.32 -32.70 3.59
N ALA A 547 -15.13 -31.39 3.79
CA ALA A 547 -15.35 -30.74 5.08
C ALA A 547 -16.87 -30.61 5.31
N VAL A 548 -17.50 -31.69 5.79
CA VAL A 548 -18.92 -31.66 6.18
C VAL A 548 -19.00 -31.21 7.63
N ARG A 549 -19.00 -29.90 7.86
CA ARG A 549 -19.52 -29.35 9.11
C ARG A 549 -21.03 -29.15 8.94
N ARG A 550 -21.84 -29.99 9.59
CA ARG A 550 -23.28 -29.75 9.73
C ARG A 550 -23.49 -29.03 11.04
N ASP A 551 -23.80 -27.74 10.96
CA ASP A 551 -24.21 -27.00 12.15
C ASP A 551 -25.52 -27.57 12.69
N GLY A 552 -25.55 -27.87 13.98
CA GLY A 552 -26.77 -28.30 14.66
C GLY A 552 -27.78 -27.14 14.76
N LEU A 553 -29.06 -27.48 14.92
CA LEU A 553 -30.16 -26.50 15.06
C LEU A 553 -29.88 -25.42 16.11
N GLY A 554 -29.20 -25.75 17.21
CA GLY A 554 -28.81 -24.81 18.25
C GLY A 554 -27.84 -23.72 17.78
N HIS A 555 -26.92 -24.03 16.86
CA HIS A 555 -26.01 -23.04 16.27
C HIS A 555 -26.80 -22.04 15.42
N THR A 556 -27.67 -22.52 14.54
CA THR A 556 -28.52 -21.68 13.68
C THR A 556 -29.41 -20.73 14.48
N VAL A 557 -30.04 -21.21 15.56
CA VAL A 557 -30.84 -20.38 16.47
C VAL A 557 -29.96 -19.33 17.16
N GLY A 558 -28.77 -19.72 17.65
CA GLY A 558 -27.84 -18.81 18.29
C GLY A 558 -27.29 -17.71 17.35
N VAL A 559 -27.07 -18.02 16.07
CA VAL A 559 -26.71 -17.03 15.04
C VAL A 559 -27.88 -16.08 14.79
N ALA A 560 -29.10 -16.61 14.61
CA ALA A 560 -30.28 -15.79 14.36
C ALA A 560 -30.58 -14.80 15.50
N ALA A 561 -30.46 -15.25 16.76
CA ALA A 561 -30.64 -14.41 17.94
C ALA A 561 -29.59 -13.29 17.99
N ARG A 562 -28.31 -13.63 17.80
CA ARG A 562 -27.22 -12.64 17.78
C ARG A 562 -27.39 -11.62 16.65
N ARG A 563 -27.72 -12.06 15.44
CA ARG A 563 -27.92 -11.16 14.30
C ARG A 563 -29.11 -10.23 14.50
N SER A 564 -30.20 -10.72 15.08
CA SER A 564 -31.36 -9.90 15.44
C SER A 564 -30.98 -8.82 16.48
N LEU A 565 -30.16 -9.17 17.48
CA LEU A 565 -29.68 -8.20 18.49
C LEU A 565 -28.75 -7.15 17.87
N SER A 566 -27.80 -7.55 17.02
CA SER A 566 -26.93 -6.60 16.30
C SER A 566 -27.76 -5.66 15.43
N GLU A 567 -28.78 -6.15 14.73
CA GLU A 567 -29.66 -5.29 13.93
C GLU A 567 -30.50 -4.34 14.76
N VAL A 568 -31.02 -4.77 15.92
CA VAL A 568 -31.71 -3.88 16.85
C VAL A 568 -30.76 -2.79 17.35
N ARG A 569 -29.52 -3.16 17.68
CA ARG A 569 -28.48 -2.19 18.06
C ARG A 569 -28.24 -1.17 16.95
N ASP A 570 -28.04 -1.64 15.72
CA ASP A 570 -27.64 -0.79 14.60
C ASP A 570 -28.81 0.04 14.03
N LYS A 571 -30.04 -0.50 14.01
CA LYS A 571 -31.23 0.21 13.48
C LYS A 571 -31.88 1.15 14.49
N LEU A 572 -31.99 0.71 15.75
CA LEU A 572 -32.82 1.36 16.77
C LEU A 572 -31.98 2.01 17.86
N LEU A 573 -31.05 1.28 18.48
CA LEU A 573 -30.29 1.82 19.62
C LEU A 573 -29.29 2.89 19.20
N SER A 574 -28.65 2.74 18.03
CA SER A 574 -27.75 3.75 17.47
C SER A 574 -28.41 5.13 17.35
N ARG A 575 -29.72 5.18 17.07
CA ARG A 575 -30.52 6.40 16.98
C ARG A 575 -30.94 6.97 18.35
N HIS A 576 -30.76 6.22 19.43
CA HIS A 576 -31.13 6.61 20.80
C HIS A 576 -29.96 6.42 21.79
N PRO A 577 -29.03 7.40 21.90
CA PRO A 577 -27.77 7.26 22.62
C PRO A 577 -27.90 6.83 24.09
N ARG A 578 -28.95 7.30 24.78
CA ARG A 578 -29.22 6.95 26.19
C ARG A 578 -29.60 5.47 26.36
N LEU A 579 -30.36 4.91 25.40
CA LEU A 579 -30.73 3.49 25.41
C LEU A 579 -29.56 2.60 25.00
N LEU A 580 -28.74 3.05 24.05
CA LEU A 580 -27.50 2.35 23.70
C LEU A 580 -26.54 2.29 24.88
N ALA A 581 -26.28 3.41 25.57
CA ALA A 581 -25.39 3.43 26.74
C ALA A 581 -25.89 2.50 27.88
N ALA A 582 -27.20 2.47 28.13
CA ALA A 582 -27.80 1.55 29.09
C ALA A 582 -27.67 0.08 28.66
N ALA A 583 -27.90 -0.23 27.37
CA ALA A 583 -27.76 -1.57 26.83
C ALA A 583 -26.31 -2.07 26.83
N THR A 584 -25.35 -1.21 26.45
CA THR A 584 -23.91 -1.52 26.50
C THR A 584 -23.43 -1.72 27.93
N GLY A 585 -23.88 -0.88 28.86
CA GLY A 585 -23.58 -1.02 30.29
C GLY A 585 -24.15 -2.30 30.92
N LEU A 586 -25.35 -2.72 30.48
CA LEU A 586 -25.94 -3.99 30.89
C LEU A 586 -25.17 -5.19 30.30
N ALA A 587 -24.82 -5.13 29.01
CA ALA A 587 -24.10 -6.20 28.33
C ALA A 587 -22.67 -6.40 28.85
N ALA A 588 -21.99 -5.31 29.21
CA ALA A 588 -20.68 -5.33 29.87
C ALA A 588 -20.77 -5.98 31.26
N ARG A 589 -21.82 -5.67 32.04
CA ARG A 589 -22.09 -6.29 33.35
C ARG A 589 -22.44 -7.77 33.27
N MET A 590 -23.03 -8.22 32.17
CA MET A 590 -23.40 -9.64 31.96
C MET A 590 -22.28 -10.49 31.33
N LYS A 591 -21.07 -9.95 31.10
CA LYS A 591 -19.99 -10.61 30.32
C LYS A 591 -20.44 -11.10 28.93
N ALA A 592 -21.54 -10.55 28.39
CA ALA A 592 -22.09 -10.92 27.09
C ALA A 592 -21.39 -10.20 25.93
N THR A 593 -20.76 -9.06 26.21
CA THR A 593 -19.85 -8.37 25.29
C THR A 593 -18.41 -8.60 25.75
N GLY A 594 -17.74 -9.61 25.19
CA GLY A 594 -16.30 -9.72 25.38
C GLY A 594 -15.61 -8.58 24.65
N GLY A 595 -14.99 -7.67 25.42
CA GLY A 595 -14.01 -6.64 25.03
C GLY A 595 -14.17 -6.12 23.61
N SER A 596 -14.97 -5.07 23.45
CA SER A 596 -14.89 -4.25 22.25
C SER A 596 -13.77 -3.23 22.46
N ASP A 597 -12.55 -3.59 22.08
CA ASP A 597 -11.44 -2.65 21.95
C ASP A 597 -11.73 -1.78 20.72
N TRP A 598 -12.60 -0.79 20.88
CA TRP A 598 -12.84 0.30 19.96
C TRP A 598 -12.16 1.57 20.48
N GLU A 599 -10.88 1.48 20.84
CA GLU A 599 -10.01 2.65 21.00
C GLU A 599 -8.60 2.27 20.53
N GLU A 600 -8.32 2.58 19.25
CA GLU A 600 -7.02 3.04 18.71
C GLU A 600 -7.21 3.50 17.24
#